data_AF-A0A5C5Z548-F1
#
_entry.id   AF-A0A5C5Z548-F1
#
_cell.length_a   1.000
_cell.length_b   1.000
_cell.length_c   1.000
_cell.angle_alpha   90.00
_cell.angle_beta   90.00
_cell.angle_gamma   90.00
#
_symmetry.space_group_name_H-M   'P 1'
#
loop_
_entity.id
_entity.type
_entity.pdbx_description
1 polymer ?
#
loop_
_entity_poly.entity_id
_entity_poly.type
_entity_poly.pdbx_seq_one_letter_code
_entity_poly.pdbx_strand_id
1 'polypeptide(L)'
;MGFTPDDKIDRWMKAAGQVGKSQSVRQRVVIAGEFLEKTARMSEAQACGCLTGIDFSKPVKMIRLPDSIYVQYVQKHNGIWFTDTGLTPDLVGLAGGKRTRKLFKPVGVVHALQSTARAIKDTWTTDRLFQSISPAARGKLGQMTRGGGTQYIVFDKFRMQQI
;
A
#
# COMPACT_ATOMS: atom_id res chain seq x y z
N MET A 1 -0.21 19.48 -14.77
CA MET A 1 0.58 18.45 -14.05
C MET A 1 1.80 18.14 -14.91
N GLY A 2 3.01 18.14 -14.36
CA GLY A 2 4.23 17.88 -15.15
C GLY A 2 4.24 16.47 -15.73
N PHE A 3 4.72 16.34 -16.97
CA PHE A 3 4.91 15.08 -17.68
C PHE A 3 5.83 14.17 -16.85
N THR A 4 5.38 12.98 -16.49
CA THR A 4 6.24 11.98 -15.84
C THR A 4 7.04 11.28 -16.93
N PRO A 5 8.39 11.33 -16.89
CA PRO A 5 9.24 10.72 -17.91
C PRO A 5 8.99 9.22 -18.07
N ASP A 6 9.07 8.71 -19.30
CA ASP A 6 8.79 7.30 -19.59
C ASP A 6 9.75 6.34 -18.88
N ASP A 7 11.03 6.71 -18.71
CA ASP A 7 12.01 5.90 -17.97
C ASP A 7 11.61 5.71 -16.51
N LYS A 8 10.98 6.72 -15.91
CA LYS A 8 10.42 6.65 -14.56
C LYS A 8 9.19 5.77 -14.50
N ILE A 9 8.30 5.88 -15.49
CA ILE A 9 7.14 5.00 -15.60
C ILE A 9 7.59 3.55 -15.72
N ASP A 10 8.63 3.26 -16.48
CA ASP A 10 9.16 1.90 -16.65
C ASP A 10 9.74 1.34 -15.35
N ARG A 11 10.40 2.18 -14.51
CA ARG A 11 10.85 1.78 -13.16
C ARG A 11 9.67 1.46 -12.23
N TRP A 12 8.61 2.26 -12.24
CA TRP A 12 7.39 1.97 -11.48
C TRP A 12 6.70 0.70 -11.98
N MET A 13 6.61 0.50 -13.30
CA MET A 13 6.06 -0.71 -13.91
C MET A 13 6.86 -1.95 -13.51
N LYS A 14 8.20 -1.84 -13.47
CA LYS A 14 9.08 -2.90 -12.96
C LYS A 14 8.84 -3.19 -11.49
N ALA A 15 8.76 -2.17 -10.63
CA ALA A 15 8.49 -2.34 -9.20
C ALA A 15 7.11 -2.99 -8.95
N ALA A 16 6.09 -2.59 -9.70
CA ALA A 16 4.75 -3.18 -9.64
C ALA A 16 4.66 -4.61 -10.21
N GLY A 17 5.71 -5.09 -10.90
CA GLY A 17 5.70 -6.38 -11.61
C GLY A 17 4.75 -6.39 -12.81
N GLN A 18 4.59 -5.24 -13.49
CA GLN A 18 3.62 -5.03 -14.59
C GLN A 18 4.31 -4.72 -15.93
N VAL A 19 5.60 -5.01 -16.10
CA VAL A 19 6.32 -4.80 -17.36
C VAL A 19 5.59 -5.50 -18.52
N GLY A 20 5.43 -4.79 -19.64
CA GLY A 20 4.76 -5.30 -20.85
C GLY A 20 3.23 -5.45 -20.75
N LYS A 21 2.60 -4.97 -19.67
CA LYS A 21 1.13 -4.99 -19.54
C LYS A 21 0.47 -3.87 -20.36
N SER A 22 -0.86 -3.97 -20.48
CA SER A 22 -1.67 -3.04 -21.28
C SER A 22 -1.59 -1.58 -20.81
N GLN A 23 -1.94 -0.66 -21.71
CA GLN A 23 -2.01 0.79 -21.45
C GLN A 23 -2.83 1.11 -20.19
N SER A 24 -3.92 0.38 -19.94
CA SER A 24 -4.79 0.60 -18.79
C SER A 24 -4.12 0.22 -17.47
N VAL A 25 -3.30 -0.83 -17.44
CA VAL A 25 -2.45 -1.17 -16.29
C VAL A 25 -1.36 -0.12 -16.10
N ARG A 26 -0.70 0.32 -17.20
CA ARG A 26 0.30 1.41 -17.17
C ARG A 26 -0.30 2.68 -16.55
N GLN A 27 -1.50 3.08 -16.95
CA GLN A 27 -2.19 4.26 -16.40
C GLN A 27 -2.45 4.14 -14.89
N ARG A 28 -2.88 2.97 -14.41
CA ARG A 28 -3.11 2.74 -12.97
C ARG A 28 -1.82 2.82 -12.17
N VAL A 29 -0.71 2.28 -12.71
CA VAL A 29 0.62 2.39 -12.11
C VAL A 29 1.08 3.84 -12.07
N VAL A 30 0.88 4.61 -13.14
CA VAL A 30 1.19 6.05 -13.18
C VAL A 30 0.40 6.81 -12.12
N ILE A 31 -0.92 6.59 -12.02
CA ILE A 31 -1.76 7.23 -10.99
C ILE A 31 -1.21 6.96 -9.59
N ALA A 32 -0.85 5.70 -9.30
CA ALA A 32 -0.28 5.33 -8.01
C ALA A 32 1.09 5.98 -7.78
N GLY A 33 2.01 5.89 -8.74
CA GLY A 33 3.36 6.45 -8.63
C GLY A 33 3.34 7.97 -8.47
N GLU A 34 2.50 8.68 -9.24
CA GLU A 34 2.32 10.12 -9.12
C GLU A 34 1.71 10.50 -7.78
N PHE A 35 0.70 9.78 -7.28
CA PHE A 35 0.17 10.03 -5.95
C PHE A 35 1.28 9.86 -4.89
N LEU A 36 2.04 8.77 -4.95
CA LEU A 36 3.07 8.46 -3.95
C LEU A 36 4.19 9.50 -3.93
N GLU A 37 4.70 9.93 -5.08
CA GLU A 37 5.79 10.90 -5.13
C GLU A 37 5.32 12.35 -5.05
N LYS A 38 4.27 12.73 -5.80
CA LYS A 38 3.84 14.13 -5.91
C LYS A 38 2.91 14.53 -4.76
N THR A 39 1.99 13.66 -4.35
CA THR A 39 1.05 13.96 -3.25
C THR A 39 1.61 13.51 -1.92
N ALA A 40 2.12 12.28 -1.84
CA ALA A 40 2.63 11.69 -0.62
C ALA A 40 4.12 11.98 -0.35
N ARG A 41 4.77 12.79 -1.21
CA ARG A 41 6.15 13.27 -1.04
C ARG A 41 7.16 12.16 -0.71
N MET A 42 6.89 10.94 -1.17
CA MET A 42 7.78 9.81 -0.96
C MET A 42 8.98 9.90 -1.89
N SER A 43 10.11 9.34 -1.45
CA SER A 43 11.18 9.04 -2.39
C SER A 43 10.73 7.97 -3.39
N GLU A 44 11.36 7.92 -4.56
CA GLU A 44 11.06 6.92 -5.57
C GLU A 44 11.21 5.48 -5.03
N ALA A 45 12.18 5.24 -4.16
CA ALA A 45 12.38 3.94 -3.52
C ALA A 45 11.20 3.55 -2.60
N GLN A 46 10.69 4.50 -1.81
CA GLN A 46 9.51 4.29 -0.96
C GLN A 46 8.25 4.09 -1.80
N ALA A 47 8.08 4.89 -2.85
CA ALA A 47 6.98 4.74 -3.80
C ALA A 47 7.00 3.36 -4.45
N CYS A 48 8.15 2.95 -5.00
CA CYS A 48 8.35 1.61 -5.57
C CYS A 48 8.01 0.50 -4.57
N GLY A 49 8.41 0.64 -3.31
CA GLY A 49 8.05 -0.30 -2.25
C GLY A 49 6.52 -0.42 -2.07
N CYS A 50 5.80 0.70 -2.05
CA CYS A 50 4.34 0.70 -1.94
C CYS A 50 3.64 0.07 -3.15
N LEU A 51 4.15 0.30 -4.36
CA LEU A 51 3.59 -0.27 -5.60
C LEU A 51 3.58 -1.81 -5.59
N THR A 52 4.50 -2.46 -4.88
CA THR A 52 4.56 -3.93 -4.80
C THR A 52 3.31 -4.55 -4.15
N GLY A 53 2.65 -3.82 -3.26
CA GLY A 53 1.47 -4.27 -2.51
C GLY A 53 0.12 -3.99 -3.19
N ILE A 54 0.12 -3.42 -4.40
CA ILE A 54 -1.10 -3.03 -5.13
C ILE A 54 -1.40 -4.03 -6.26
N ASP A 55 -2.65 -4.47 -6.35
CA ASP A 55 -3.15 -5.23 -7.50
C ASP A 55 -3.61 -4.29 -8.62
N PHE A 56 -2.75 -4.10 -9.62
CA PHE A 56 -3.05 -3.26 -10.78
C PHE A 56 -3.99 -3.91 -11.81
N SER A 57 -4.39 -5.18 -11.63
CA SER A 57 -5.50 -5.76 -12.40
C SER A 57 -6.84 -5.12 -12.04
N LYS A 58 -6.94 -4.49 -10.87
CA LYS A 58 -8.10 -3.75 -10.37
C LYS A 58 -7.92 -2.24 -10.53
N PRO A 59 -9.00 -1.44 -10.50
CA PRO A 59 -8.92 0.01 -10.56
C PRO A 59 -8.09 0.60 -9.42
N VAL A 60 -7.34 1.66 -9.73
CA VAL A 60 -6.62 2.50 -8.76
C VAL A 60 -7.07 3.93 -8.96
N LYS A 61 -7.49 4.60 -7.89
CA LYS A 61 -8.11 5.94 -7.96
C LYS A 61 -7.64 6.81 -6.81
N MET A 62 -7.48 8.10 -7.08
CA MET A 62 -7.38 9.12 -6.03
C MET A 62 -8.80 9.50 -5.61
N ILE A 63 -9.09 9.46 -4.32
CA ILE A 63 -10.40 9.80 -3.78
C ILE A 63 -10.27 10.78 -2.62
N ARG A 64 -11.34 11.52 -2.34
CA ARG A 64 -11.57 12.11 -1.03
C ARG A 64 -12.18 11.02 -0.14
N LEU A 65 -11.56 10.73 1.00
CA LEU A 65 -12.09 9.74 1.93
C LEU A 65 -13.48 10.16 2.43
N PRO A 66 -14.49 9.29 2.33
CA PRO A 66 -15.77 9.48 3.00
C PRO A 66 -15.62 9.63 4.51
N ASP A 67 -16.57 10.33 5.15
CA ASP A 67 -16.67 10.40 6.60
C ASP A 67 -17.14 9.05 7.17
N SER A 68 -16.18 8.14 7.37
CA SER A 68 -16.41 6.77 7.81
C SER A 68 -15.33 6.34 8.80
N ILE A 69 -15.52 5.17 9.41
CA ILE A 69 -14.52 4.53 10.25
C ILE A 69 -13.63 3.66 9.37
N TYR A 70 -12.32 3.83 9.54
CA TYR A 70 -11.29 3.05 8.87
C TYR A 70 -10.48 2.28 9.90
N VAL A 71 -9.85 1.20 9.45
CA VAL A 71 -8.97 0.36 10.24
C VAL A 71 -7.53 0.52 9.79
N GLN A 72 -6.62 0.52 10.75
CA GLN A 72 -5.22 0.21 10.49
C GLN A 72 -4.77 -0.92 11.41
N TYR A 73 -4.05 -1.88 10.83
CA TYR A 73 -3.39 -2.94 11.59
C TYR A 73 -1.97 -2.47 11.95
N VAL A 74 -1.79 -2.07 13.21
CA VAL A 74 -0.57 -1.41 13.70
C VAL A 74 0.31 -2.37 14.48
N GLN A 75 1.61 -2.39 14.17
CA GLN A 75 2.60 -3.14 14.95
C GLN A 75 3.32 -2.24 15.98
N LYS A 76 4.04 -1.20 15.53
CA LYS A 76 4.76 -0.25 16.40
C LYS A 76 4.28 1.18 16.27
N HIS A 77 4.15 1.65 15.02
CA HIS A 77 3.77 3.03 14.72
C HIS A 77 2.63 3.06 13.71
N ASN A 78 1.82 4.11 13.78
CA ASN A 78 0.76 4.33 12.79
C ASN A 78 1.41 4.57 11.42
N GLY A 79 1.04 3.71 10.47
CA GLY A 79 1.49 3.78 9.08
C GLY A 79 0.60 4.69 8.26
N ILE A 80 0.71 4.54 6.95
CA ILE A 80 -0.08 5.28 5.94
C ILE A 80 -1.19 4.43 5.32
N TRP A 81 -1.24 3.13 5.64
CA TRP A 81 -2.17 2.18 5.07
C TRP A 81 -3.40 2.03 5.96
N PHE A 82 -4.58 2.19 5.36
CA PHE A 82 -5.87 2.06 6.02
C PHE A 82 -6.77 1.13 5.20
N THR A 83 -7.81 0.59 5.82
CA THR A 83 -8.75 -0.32 5.18
C THR A 83 -10.15 -0.17 5.77
N ASP A 84 -11.16 -0.78 5.16
CA ASP A 84 -12.52 -0.80 5.67
C ASP A 84 -12.63 -1.70 6.92
N THR A 85 -13.64 -1.47 7.76
CA THR A 85 -13.76 -2.13 9.08
C THR A 85 -13.92 -3.65 9.04
N GLY A 86 -14.43 -4.20 7.94
CA GLY A 86 -14.70 -5.63 7.74
C GLY A 86 -13.54 -6.45 7.17
N LEU A 87 -12.41 -5.83 6.84
CA LEU A 87 -11.28 -6.53 6.20
C LEU A 87 -10.27 -7.01 7.24
N THR A 88 -9.79 -8.25 7.09
CA THR A 88 -8.76 -8.86 7.94
C THR A 88 -7.35 -8.48 7.47
N PRO A 89 -6.29 -8.61 8.30
CA PRO A 89 -4.92 -8.31 7.88
C PRO A 89 -4.51 -9.04 6.59
N ASP A 90 -4.89 -10.31 6.50
CA ASP A 90 -4.56 -11.18 5.39
C ASP A 90 -5.21 -10.76 4.06
N LEU A 91 -6.41 -10.16 4.11
CA LEU A 91 -7.04 -9.57 2.92
C LEU A 91 -6.37 -8.27 2.46
N VAL A 92 -5.59 -7.62 3.32
CA VAL A 92 -4.89 -6.36 3.00
C VAL A 92 -3.37 -6.53 2.87
N GLY A 93 -2.92 -7.76 2.57
CA GLY A 93 -1.51 -8.01 2.30
C GLY A 93 -0.61 -8.06 3.55
N LEU A 94 -1.20 -8.28 4.74
CA LEU A 94 -0.48 -8.38 6.00
C LEU A 94 -0.64 -9.79 6.61
N ALA A 95 0.48 -10.42 6.93
CA ALA A 95 0.51 -11.66 7.69
C ALA A 95 -0.18 -11.48 9.06
N GLY A 96 -0.81 -12.56 9.53
CA GLY A 96 -1.43 -12.60 10.85
C GLY A 96 -0.38 -12.51 11.97
N GLY A 97 -0.72 -11.86 13.08
CA GLY A 97 0.11 -11.79 14.29
C GLY A 97 0.77 -10.44 14.56
N LYS A 98 0.94 -10.12 15.86
CA LYS A 98 1.57 -8.92 16.44
C LYS A 98 1.06 -7.55 15.99
N ARG A 99 -0.07 -7.48 15.28
CA ARG A 99 -0.73 -6.22 14.93
C ARG A 99 -2.00 -6.02 15.73
N THR A 100 -2.13 -4.82 16.28
CA THR A 100 -3.35 -4.37 16.94
C THR A 100 -4.24 -3.70 15.90
N ARG A 101 -5.51 -4.10 15.86
CA ARG A 101 -6.54 -3.42 15.08
C ARG A 101 -6.86 -2.09 15.75
N LYS A 102 -6.67 -0.98 15.04
CA LYS A 102 -6.99 0.37 15.53
C LYS A 102 -7.99 1.05 14.60
N LEU A 103 -8.88 1.85 15.17
CA LEU A 103 -9.93 2.57 14.45
C LEU A 103 -9.51 4.03 14.23
N PHE A 104 -9.88 4.56 13.08
CA PHE A 104 -9.55 5.91 12.67
C PHE A 104 -10.72 6.58 11.96
N LYS A 105 -10.84 7.89 12.13
CA LYS A 105 -11.79 8.74 11.41
C LYS A 105 -11.06 9.90 10.71
N PRO A 106 -11.37 10.24 9.45
CA PRO A 106 -10.77 11.38 8.79
C PRO A 106 -11.25 12.69 9.41
N VAL A 107 -10.34 13.63 9.62
CA VAL A 107 -10.61 14.99 10.12
C VAL A 107 -10.44 15.98 8.98
N GLY A 108 -11.56 16.57 8.56
CA GLY A 108 -11.62 17.46 7.40
C GLY A 108 -11.49 16.71 6.07
N VAL A 109 -10.93 17.37 5.05
CA VAL A 109 -10.74 16.77 3.72
C VAL A 109 -9.45 15.95 3.73
N VAL A 110 -9.57 14.64 3.51
CA VAL A 110 -8.43 13.71 3.40
C VAL A 110 -8.44 13.08 2.01
N HIS A 111 -7.33 13.23 1.28
CA HIS A 111 -7.14 12.56 0.00
C HIS A 111 -6.39 11.24 0.21
N ALA A 112 -6.81 10.20 -0.50
CA ALA A 112 -6.21 8.88 -0.43
C ALA A 112 -6.09 8.24 -1.81
N LEU A 113 -5.11 7.34 -1.95
CA LEU A 113 -5.07 6.39 -3.05
C LEU A 113 -5.88 5.16 -2.66
N GLN A 114 -7.05 4.98 -3.26
CA GLN A 114 -7.84 3.76 -3.14
C GLN A 114 -7.31 2.71 -4.13
N SER A 115 -7.07 1.51 -3.64
CA SER A 115 -6.61 0.37 -4.44
C SER A 115 -7.05 -0.96 -3.83
N THR A 116 -6.78 -2.06 -4.54
CA THR A 116 -6.94 -3.43 -4.02
C THR A 116 -5.57 -3.97 -3.61
N ALA A 117 -5.53 -4.64 -2.46
CA ALA A 117 -4.32 -5.32 -1.99
C ALA A 117 -3.96 -6.50 -2.88
N ARG A 118 -2.69 -6.60 -3.27
CA ARG A 118 -2.16 -7.75 -3.99
C ARG A 118 -2.01 -8.94 -3.05
N ALA A 119 -2.24 -10.15 -3.55
CA ALA A 119 -1.79 -11.37 -2.89
C ALA A 119 -0.25 -11.41 -2.92
N ILE A 120 0.37 -11.33 -1.75
CA ILE A 120 1.83 -11.19 -1.62
C ILE A 120 2.37 -12.08 -0.51
N LYS A 121 3.65 -12.45 -0.66
CA LYS A 121 4.39 -13.06 0.43
C LYS A 121 4.89 -11.96 1.35
N ASP A 122 4.26 -11.85 2.52
CA ASP A 122 4.65 -10.88 3.51
C ASP A 122 5.93 -11.33 4.22
N THR A 123 7.03 -10.66 3.88
CA THR A 123 8.36 -10.90 4.44
C THR A 123 8.80 -9.79 5.41
N TRP A 124 7.90 -8.86 5.77
CA TRP A 124 8.22 -7.66 6.57
C TRP A 124 7.48 -7.59 7.91
N THR A 125 6.47 -8.42 8.12
CA THR A 125 5.70 -8.48 9.38
C THR A 125 6.41 -9.16 10.54
N THR A 126 7.51 -9.86 10.27
CA THR A 126 8.07 -10.84 11.19
C THR A 126 9.20 -10.31 12.08
N ASP A 127 9.39 -11.02 13.20
CA ASP A 127 10.20 -10.70 14.39
C ASP A 127 11.60 -10.12 14.12
N ARG A 128 12.23 -9.52 15.14
CA ARG A 128 13.66 -9.07 15.09
C ARG A 128 14.61 -10.14 14.51
N LEU A 129 14.32 -11.42 14.73
CA LEU A 129 15.03 -12.58 14.16
C LEU A 129 15.00 -12.67 12.62
N PHE A 130 13.98 -12.11 11.97
CA PHE A 130 13.87 -12.07 10.51
C PHE A 130 14.71 -10.97 9.88
N GLN A 131 15.04 -9.91 10.63
CA GLN A 131 15.92 -8.84 10.15
C GLN A 131 17.39 -9.27 10.14
N SER A 132 17.76 -10.28 10.93
CA SER A 132 19.12 -10.84 11.03
C SER A 132 19.42 -11.96 10.02
N ILE A 133 18.47 -12.35 9.17
CA ILE A 133 18.64 -13.44 8.19
C ILE A 133 18.67 -12.93 6.75
N SER A 134 19.36 -13.69 5.88
CA SER A 134 19.56 -13.33 4.47
C SER A 134 18.23 -13.14 3.71
N PRO A 135 18.19 -12.31 2.65
CA PRO A 135 16.98 -12.11 1.85
C PRO A 135 16.37 -13.41 1.33
N ALA A 136 17.21 -14.39 0.96
CA ALA A 136 16.76 -15.71 0.53
C ALA A 136 16.06 -16.50 1.65
N ALA A 137 16.52 -16.39 2.89
CA ALA A 137 15.89 -17.02 4.05
C ALA A 137 14.57 -16.32 4.43
N ARG A 138 14.50 -14.99 4.36
CA ARG A 138 13.24 -14.23 4.54
C ARG A 138 12.17 -14.65 3.53
N GLY A 139 12.59 -14.81 2.28
CA GLY A 139 11.75 -15.31 1.20
C GLY A 139 11.18 -16.70 1.44
N LYS A 140 11.77 -17.54 2.31
CA LYS A 140 11.21 -18.85 2.68
C LYS A 140 10.20 -18.73 3.82
N LEU A 141 10.44 -17.85 4.77
CA LEU A 141 9.68 -17.74 6.02
C LEU A 141 8.50 -16.75 5.99
N GLY A 142 8.39 -15.90 4.96
CA GLY A 142 7.23 -15.01 4.81
C GLY A 142 5.90 -15.77 4.68
N GLN A 143 4.81 -15.17 5.14
CA GLN A 143 3.48 -15.78 5.02
C GLN A 143 2.80 -15.26 3.74
N MET A 144 2.22 -16.17 2.94
CA MET A 144 1.42 -15.77 1.79
C MET A 144 0.09 -15.20 2.29
N THR A 145 -0.26 -14.02 1.78
CA THR A 145 -1.51 -13.33 2.09
C THR A 145 -2.51 -13.51 0.95
N ARG A 146 -3.80 -13.57 1.28
CA ARG A 146 -4.87 -13.66 0.27
C ARG A 146 -4.98 -12.39 -0.58
N GLY A 147 -4.75 -11.22 0.01
CA GLY A 147 -5.01 -9.95 -0.66
C GLY A 147 -6.49 -9.80 -1.03
N GLY A 148 -6.78 -8.94 -2.01
CA GLY A 148 -8.13 -8.72 -2.55
C GLY A 148 -9.00 -7.72 -1.77
N GLY A 149 -8.59 -7.32 -0.57
CA GLY A 149 -9.25 -6.29 0.21
C GLY A 149 -8.97 -4.88 -0.32
N THR A 150 -9.92 -3.97 -0.13
CA THR A 150 -9.72 -2.54 -0.37
C THR A 150 -8.72 -1.97 0.62
N GLN A 151 -7.79 -1.15 0.12
CA GLN A 151 -6.82 -0.44 0.93
C GLN A 151 -6.69 1.01 0.47
N TYR A 152 -6.34 1.87 1.41
CA TYR A 152 -6.19 3.30 1.22
C TYR A 152 -4.80 3.74 1.67
N ILE A 153 -4.07 4.43 0.81
CA ILE A 153 -2.83 5.11 1.20
C ILE A 153 -3.17 6.56 1.51
N VAL A 154 -2.99 6.96 2.77
CA VAL A 154 -3.21 8.32 3.26
C VAL A 154 -1.87 8.93 3.65
N PHE A 155 -1.44 9.96 2.91
CA PHE A 155 -0.20 10.66 3.21
C PHE A 155 -0.27 11.45 4.52
N ASP A 156 -1.31 12.30 4.63
CA ASP A 156 -1.53 13.11 5.81
C ASP A 156 -2.23 12.28 6.90
N LYS A 157 -1.50 11.28 7.40
CA LYS A 157 -2.01 10.34 8.42
C LYS A 157 -2.39 11.04 9.73
N PHE A 158 -1.93 12.28 9.98
CA PHE A 158 -2.33 13.05 11.15
C PHE A 158 -3.78 13.54 11.05
N ARG A 159 -4.34 13.62 9.85
CA ARG A 159 -5.78 13.81 9.64
C ARG A 159 -6.58 12.53 9.81
N MET A 160 -5.95 11.40 10.08
CA MET A 160 -6.65 10.18 10.50
C MET A 160 -6.57 10.10 12.02
N GLN A 161 -7.60 10.57 12.70
CA GLN A 161 -7.65 10.60 14.16
C GLN A 161 -8.03 9.22 14.69
N GLN A 162 -7.22 8.68 15.59
CA GLN A 162 -7.54 7.42 16.27
C GLN A 162 -8.74 7.65 17.21
N ILE A 163 -9.70 6.73 17.19
CA ILE A 163 -10.89 6.73 18.06
C ILE A 163 -10.93 5.49 18.96
#